data_AF-A0A542KR52-F1
#
_entry.id   AF-A0A542KR52-F1
#
_cell.length_a   1.000
_cell.length_b   1.000
_cell.length_c   1.000
_cell.angle_alpha   90.00
_cell.angle_beta   90.00
_cell.angle_gamma   90.00
#
_symmetry.space_group_name_H-M   'P 1'
#
loop_
_entity.id
_entity.type
_entity.pdbx_description
1 polymer ?
#
loop_
_entity_poly.entity_id
_entity_poly.type
_entity_poly.pdbx_seq_one_letter_code
_entity_poly.pdbx_strand_id
1 'polypeptide(L)'
;MVSTPAVRIAWGTVLVLFPDTVLHRCSRTPPTLASRTTARALGARHVLQGCAVARGTFPAVWGAVPDALHAATMAGLALCNGRWRTAALADVVVATAFAVVTWRTARPQAPRPR
;
A
#
# COMPACT_ATOMS: atom_id res chain seq x y z
N MET A 1 -9.53 -17.41 4.95
CA MET A 1 -8.68 -16.60 4.05
C MET A 1 -8.93 -15.14 4.38
N VAL A 2 -7.91 -14.36 4.75
CA VAL A 2 -8.11 -12.94 5.09
C VAL A 2 -8.33 -12.14 3.81
N SER A 3 -9.41 -11.37 3.73
CA SER A 3 -9.76 -10.60 2.54
C SER A 3 -8.78 -9.44 2.31
N THR A 4 -8.07 -9.42 1.18
CA THR A 4 -7.13 -8.35 0.79
C THR A 4 -7.71 -6.94 0.95
N PRO A 5 -8.99 -6.66 0.59
CA PRO A 5 -9.61 -5.36 0.83
C PRO A 5 -9.72 -5.00 2.31
N ALA A 6 -10.04 -5.98 3.17
CA ALA A 6 -10.13 -5.76 4.62
C ALA A 6 -8.77 -5.44 5.23
N VAL A 7 -7.71 -6.12 4.77
CA VAL A 7 -6.32 -5.82 5.20
C VAL A 7 -5.91 -4.40 4.78
N ARG A 8 -6.25 -3.99 3.55
CA ARG A 8 -5.99 -2.62 3.07
C ARG A 8 -6.71 -1.57 3.90
N ILE A 9 -8.00 -1.79 4.19
CA ILE A 9 -8.79 -0.86 4.99
C ILE A 9 -8.20 -0.77 6.39
N ALA A 10 -7.93 -1.89 7.06
CA ALA A 10 -7.36 -1.90 8.40
C ALA A 10 -6.00 -1.19 8.45
N TRP A 11 -5.08 -1.53 7.55
CA TRP A 11 -3.77 -0.90 7.47
C TRP A 11 -3.84 0.59 7.13
N GLY A 12 -4.71 0.95 6.17
CA GLY A 12 -4.93 2.34 5.79
C GLY A 12 -5.49 3.18 6.93
N THR A 13 -6.42 2.63 7.71
CA THR A 13 -6.96 3.29 8.91
C THR A 13 -5.89 3.53 9.96
N VAL A 14 -4.99 2.55 10.20
CA VAL A 14 -3.86 2.73 11.14
C VAL A 14 -2.95 3.88 10.68
N LEU A 15 -2.62 3.95 9.39
CA LEU A 15 -1.79 5.02 8.84
C LEU A 15 -2.45 6.41 8.92
N VAL A 16 -3.77 6.49 8.78
CA VAL A 16 -4.53 7.75 8.91
C VAL A 16 -4.59 8.21 10.37
N LEU A 17 -4.96 7.31 11.28
CA LEU A 17 -5.23 7.64 12.68
C LEU A 17 -3.97 7.71 13.54
N PHE A 18 -2.98 6.86 13.26
CA PHE A 18 -1.77 6.71 14.06
C PHE A 18 -0.48 6.85 13.23
N PRO A 19 -0.31 7.94 12.46
CA PRO A 19 0.86 8.12 11.59
C PRO A 19 2.17 8.17 12.39
N ASP A 20 2.17 8.82 13.56
CA ASP A 20 3.36 8.95 14.41
C ASP A 20 3.85 7.58 14.92
N THR A 21 2.95 6.69 15.31
CA THR A 21 3.30 5.32 15.75
C THR A 21 4.06 4.55 14.67
N VAL A 22 3.67 4.72 13.41
CA VAL A 22 4.33 4.07 12.26
C VAL A 22 5.64 4.76 11.94
N LEU A 23 5.67 6.10 11.93
CA LEU A 23 6.87 6.88 11.65
C LEU A 23 7.97 6.68 12.70
N HIS A 24 7.61 6.47 13.97
CA HIS A 24 8.57 6.14 15.04
C HIS A 24 9.30 4.82 14.81
N ARG A 25 8.74 3.90 14.02
CA ARG A 25 9.43 2.66 13.61
C ARG A 25 10.41 2.89 12.45
N CYS A 26 10.36 4.05 11.80
CA CYS A 26 11.24 4.43 10.68
C CYS A 26 12.39 5.31 11.17
N SER A 27 13.45 4.69 11.71
CA SER A 27 14.56 5.35 12.42
C SER A 27 15.29 6.48 11.66
N ARG A 28 15.24 6.52 10.32
CA ARG A 28 15.86 7.61 9.53
C ARG A 28 14.89 8.66 9.02
N THR A 29 13.59 8.50 9.27
CA THR A 29 12.55 9.40 8.77
C THR A 29 12.26 10.49 9.80
N PRO A 30 12.46 11.77 9.47
CA PRO A 30 12.25 12.84 10.43
C PRO A 30 10.74 13.04 10.68
N PRO A 31 10.30 13.18 11.95
CA PRO A 31 8.90 13.38 12.33
C PRO A 31 8.44 14.81 12.00
N THR A 32 8.31 15.09 10.71
CA THR A 32 7.90 16.39 10.15
C THR A 32 6.43 16.38 9.77
N LEU A 33 5.81 17.56 9.65
CA LEU A 33 4.46 17.68 9.09
C LEU A 33 4.35 16.99 7.72
N ALA A 34 5.36 17.12 6.86
CA ALA A 34 5.43 16.42 5.59
C ALA A 34 5.33 14.89 5.74
N SER A 35 6.10 14.29 6.67
CA SER A 35 6.07 12.84 6.89
C SER A 35 4.71 12.33 7.36
N ARG A 36 4.04 13.09 8.23
CA ARG A 36 2.69 12.79 8.72
C ARG A 36 1.65 12.90 7.61
N THR A 37 1.73 13.96 6.79
CA THR A 37 0.83 14.14 5.65
C THR A 37 0.99 13.02 4.64
N THR A 38 2.23 12.61 4.33
CA THR A 38 2.49 11.48 3.44
C THR A 38 1.93 10.17 3.99
N ALA A 39 2.16 9.88 5.28
CA ALA A 39 1.61 8.67 5.92
C ALA A 39 0.08 8.64 5.91
N ARG A 40 -0.58 9.77 6.20
CA ARG A 40 -2.04 9.89 6.14
C ARG A 40 -2.58 9.76 4.72
N ALA A 41 -1.93 10.38 3.74
CA ALA A 41 -2.33 10.29 2.33
C ALA A 41 -2.22 8.85 1.81
N LEU A 42 -1.14 8.15 2.17
CA LEU A 42 -0.96 6.72 1.90
C LEU A 42 -2.08 5.89 2.55
N GLY A 43 -2.37 6.14 3.82
CA GLY A 43 -3.44 5.45 4.53
C GLY A 43 -4.81 5.66 3.88
N ALA A 44 -5.14 6.90 3.52
CA ALA A 44 -6.38 7.25 2.83
C ALA A 44 -6.49 6.52 1.48
N ARG A 45 -5.39 6.42 0.72
CA ARG A 45 -5.33 5.67 -0.53
C ARG A 45 -5.66 4.19 -0.32
N HIS A 46 -5.07 3.55 0.67
CA HIS A 46 -5.37 2.14 0.97
C HIS A 46 -6.84 1.91 1.33
N VAL A 47 -7.45 2.81 2.12
CA VAL A 47 -8.88 2.76 2.44
C VAL A 47 -9.73 2.93 1.18
N LEU A 48 -9.48 3.96 0.37
CA LEU A 48 -10.24 4.21 -0.86
C LEU A 48 -10.13 3.05 -1.85
N GLN A 49 -8.94 2.51 -2.05
CA GLN A 49 -8.69 1.38 -2.94
C GLN A 49 -9.33 0.09 -2.41
N GLY A 50 -9.24 -0.17 -1.10
CA GLY A 50 -9.94 -1.30 -0.46
C GLY A 50 -11.45 -1.22 -0.62
N CYS A 51 -12.04 -0.04 -0.41
CA CYS A 51 -13.46 0.21 -0.60
C CYS A 51 -13.90 0.05 -2.06
N ALA A 52 -13.14 0.60 -3.01
CA ALA A 52 -13.49 0.52 -4.43
C ALA A 52 -13.37 -0.92 -4.99
N VAL A 53 -12.38 -1.69 -4.53
CA VAL A 53 -12.29 -3.13 -4.83
C VAL A 53 -13.46 -3.90 -4.20
N ALA A 54 -13.81 -3.61 -2.94
CA ALA A 54 -14.94 -4.25 -2.27
C ALA A 54 -16.29 -3.93 -2.94
N ARG A 55 -16.43 -2.74 -3.53
CA ARG A 55 -17.60 -2.32 -4.30
C ARG A 55 -17.62 -2.83 -5.75
N GLY A 56 -16.56 -3.49 -6.21
CA GLY A 56 -16.46 -3.98 -7.60
C GLY A 56 -16.41 -2.87 -8.65
N THR A 57 -15.93 -1.66 -8.29
CA THR A 57 -15.97 -0.47 -9.16
C THR A 57 -15.10 -0.61 -10.42
N PHE A 58 -14.13 -1.52 -10.42
CA PHE A 58 -13.24 -1.81 -11.55
C PHE A 58 -12.78 -3.27 -11.53
N PRO A 59 -12.32 -3.84 -12.66
CA PRO A 59 -11.89 -5.22 -12.71
C PRO A 59 -10.72 -5.48 -11.75
N ALA A 60 -10.76 -6.59 -11.00
CA ALA A 60 -9.84 -6.89 -9.90
C ALA A 60 -8.35 -6.81 -10.28
N VAL A 61 -8.01 -7.10 -11.55
CA VAL A 61 -6.64 -7.02 -12.08
C VAL A 61 -6.07 -5.60 -12.06
N TRP A 62 -6.91 -4.59 -12.27
CA TRP A 62 -6.51 -3.19 -12.21
C TRP A 62 -6.21 -2.72 -10.80
N GLY A 63 -6.68 -3.46 -9.79
CA GLY A 63 -6.39 -3.18 -8.39
C GLY A 63 -4.91 -3.26 -8.03
N ALA A 64 -4.08 -3.97 -8.81
CA ALA A 64 -2.64 -4.11 -8.57
C ALA A 64 -1.79 -2.99 -9.22
N VAL A 65 -2.30 -2.35 -10.27
CA VAL A 65 -1.56 -1.34 -11.06
C VAL A 65 -1.16 -0.13 -10.21
N PRO A 66 -2.06 0.48 -9.41
CA PRO A 66 -1.70 1.61 -8.58
C PRO A 66 -0.60 1.27 -7.57
N ASP A 67 -0.61 0.05 -7.01
CA ASP A 67 0.38 -0.36 -6.01
C ASP A 67 1.76 -0.60 -6.65
N ALA A 68 1.80 -1.22 -7.83
CA ALA A 68 3.05 -1.41 -8.57
C ALA A 68 3.70 -0.07 -8.95
N LEU A 69 2.89 0.89 -9.43
CA LEU A 69 3.37 2.22 -9.78
C LEU A 69 3.86 2.97 -8.53
N HIS A 70 3.17 2.82 -7.40
CA HIS A 70 3.58 3.45 -6.15
C HIS A 70 4.88 2.86 -5.61
N ALA A 71 5.02 1.53 -5.63
CA ALA A 71 6.24 0.84 -5.25
C ALA A 71 7.43 1.32 -6.10
N ALA A 72 7.25 1.50 -7.40
CA ALA A 72 8.31 2.02 -8.28
C ALA A 72 8.73 3.45 -7.90
N THR A 73 7.78 4.35 -7.64
CA THR A 73 8.06 5.72 -7.20
C THR A 73 8.79 5.76 -5.86
N MET A 74 8.37 4.92 -4.90
CA MET A 74 8.98 4.87 -3.57
C MET A 74 10.36 4.21 -3.60
N ALA A 75 10.60 3.26 -4.49
CA ALA A 75 11.93 2.74 -4.76
C ALA A 75 12.86 3.84 -5.28
N GLY A 76 12.38 4.66 -6.23
CA GLY A 76 13.10 5.85 -6.69
C GLY A 76 13.40 6.84 -5.56
N LEU A 77 12.41 7.14 -4.70
CA LEU A 77 12.61 8.01 -3.54
C LEU A 77 13.64 7.45 -2.55
N ALA A 78 13.63 6.14 -2.32
CA ALA A 78 14.58 5.46 -1.44
C ALA A 78 16.03 5.56 -1.97
N LEU A 79 16.20 5.51 -3.30
CA LEU A 79 17.50 5.64 -3.96
C LEU A 79 17.99 7.09 -3.98
N CYS A 80 17.11 8.06 -4.22
CA CYS A 80 17.47 9.46 -4.39
C CYS A 80 17.56 10.25 -3.07
N ASN A 81 16.92 9.79 -2.00
CA ASN A 81 16.85 10.56 -0.76
C ASN A 81 17.05 9.71 0.51
N GLY A 82 18.29 9.74 1.02
CA GLY A 82 18.68 9.03 2.24
C GLY A 82 17.82 9.35 3.47
N ARG A 83 17.27 10.58 3.56
CA ARG A 83 16.38 11.03 4.63
C ARG A 83 15.06 10.26 4.67
N TRP A 84 14.58 9.78 3.53
CA TRP A 84 13.31 9.04 3.43
C TRP A 84 13.51 7.55 3.24
N ARG A 85 14.75 7.07 3.15
CA ARG A 85 15.07 5.72 2.68
C ARG A 85 14.38 4.61 3.46
N THR A 86 14.35 4.67 4.80
CA THR A 86 13.67 3.63 5.61
C THR A 86 12.17 3.62 5.40
N ALA A 87 11.49 4.77 5.46
CA ALA A 87 10.05 4.84 5.20
C ALA A 87 9.73 4.43 3.77
N ALA A 88 10.56 4.84 2.80
CA ALA A 88 10.36 4.51 1.40
C ALA A 88 10.56 3.02 1.11
N LEU A 89 11.56 2.38 1.71
CA LEU A 89 11.75 0.92 1.61
C LEU A 89 10.61 0.14 2.28
N ALA A 90 10.15 0.60 3.45
CA ALA A 90 9.00 -0.02 4.12
C ALA A 90 7.75 0.06 3.23
N ASP A 91 7.54 1.20 2.59
CA ASP A 91 6.42 1.40 1.67
C ASP A 91 6.53 0.54 0.41
N VAL A 92 7.72 0.44 -0.19
CA VAL A 92 8.00 -0.48 -1.30
C VAL A 92 7.59 -1.90 -0.92
N VAL A 93 8.01 -2.40 0.25
CA VAL A 93 7.67 -3.76 0.69
C VAL A 93 6.16 -3.96 0.80
N VAL A 94 5.46 -3.03 1.44
CA VAL A 94 4.00 -3.10 1.63
C VAL A 94 3.27 -3.02 0.29
N ALA A 95 3.63 -2.06 -0.57
CA ALA A 95 3.02 -1.85 -1.88
C ALA A 95 3.27 -3.04 -2.81
N THR A 96 4.49 -3.57 -2.86
CA THR A 96 4.81 -4.78 -3.63
C THR A 96 4.04 -5.99 -3.12
N ALA A 97 3.92 -6.17 -1.79
CA ALA A 97 3.14 -7.26 -1.22
C ALA A 97 1.65 -7.17 -1.64
N PHE A 98 1.05 -5.99 -1.56
CA PHE A 98 -0.32 -5.77 -2.01
C PHE A 98 -0.49 -5.99 -3.52
N ALA A 99 0.44 -5.52 -4.35
CA ALA A 99 0.43 -5.75 -5.79
C ALA A 99 0.46 -7.24 -6.13
N VAL A 100 1.37 -7.99 -5.51
CA VAL A 100 1.52 -9.44 -5.71
C VAL A 100 0.27 -10.20 -5.26
N VAL A 101 -0.27 -9.88 -4.07
CA VAL A 101 -1.48 -10.53 -3.57
C VAL A 101 -2.66 -10.24 -4.48
N THR A 102 -2.89 -8.97 -4.84
CA THR A 102 -3.99 -8.58 -5.72
C THR A 102 -3.86 -9.24 -7.09
N TRP A 103 -2.67 -9.26 -7.70
CA TRP A 103 -2.42 -9.95 -8.97
C TRP A 103 -2.72 -11.45 -8.87
N ARG A 104 -2.26 -12.12 -7.82
CA ARG A 104 -2.52 -13.56 -7.60
C ARG A 104 -3.99 -13.86 -7.41
N THR A 105 -4.72 -13.01 -6.70
CA THR A 105 -6.17 -13.18 -6.47
C THR A 105 -7.02 -12.77 -7.67
N ALA A 106 -6.51 -11.89 -8.53
CA ALA A 106 -7.21 -11.42 -9.73
C ALA A 106 -6.98 -12.34 -10.95
N ARG A 107 -5.94 -13.19 -10.93
CA ARG A 107 -5.79 -14.23 -11.95
C ARG A 107 -7.01 -15.16 -11.90
N PRO A 108 -7.72 -15.37 -13.02
CA PRO A 108 -8.81 -16.33 -13.05
C PRO A 108 -8.29 -17.69 -12.59
N GLN A 109 -9.01 -18.36 -11.68
CA GLN A 109 -8.78 -19.78 -11.48
C GLN A 109 -8.96 -20.44 -12.85
N ALA A 110 -7.90 -21.07 -13.36
CA ALA A 110 -8.00 -21.86 -14.56
C ALA A 110 -9.19 -22.82 -14.42
N PRO A 111 -10.02 -23.02 -15.47
CA PRO A 111 -11.17 -23.91 -15.38
C PRO A 111 -10.71 -25.26 -14.83
N ARG A 112 -11.30 -25.69 -13.71
CA ARG A 112 -11.08 -27.07 -13.22
C ARG A 112 -11.65 -28.01 -14.28
N PRO A 113 -10.87 -28.93 -14.86
CA PRO A 113 -11.43 -29.96 -15.72
C PRO A 113 -12.45 -30.77 -14.91
N ARG A 114 -13.66 -30.92 -15.47
CA ARG A 114 -14.69 -31.83 -14.97
C ARG A 114 -14.38 -33.25 -15.42
#